data_AF-A0A3D2YV16-F1
#
_entry.id   AF-A0A3D2YV16-F1
#
_cell.length_a   1.000
_cell.length_b   1.000
_cell.length_c   1.000
_cell.angle_alpha   90.00
_cell.angle_beta   90.00
_cell.angle_gamma   90.00
#
_symmetry.space_group_name_H-M   'P 1'
#
loop_
_entity.id
_entity.type
_entity.pdbx_description
1 polymer ?
#
loop_
_entity_poly.entity_id
_entity_poly.type
_entity_poly.pdbx_seq_one_letter_code
_entity_poly.pdbx_strand_id
1 'polypeptide(L)'
;MAVQQLDAEALTEKIEAAVQGGTLGPCDGVLWVWPNKVAEVAGFLKSDPDLDFNFLNSISAVDYIDHFEVVYHLTSLNKGHT
;
A
#
# COMPACT_ATOMS: atom_id res chain seq x y z
N MET A 1 -18.37 -7.94 -4.62
CA MET A 1 -17.77 -8.38 -3.35
C MET A 1 -17.49 -7.15 -2.53
N ALA A 2 -17.92 -7.10 -1.27
CA ALA A 2 -17.54 -6.00 -0.38
C ALA A 2 -16.11 -6.28 0.10
N VAL A 3 -15.19 -5.36 -0.19
CA VAL A 3 -13.79 -5.46 0.20
C VAL A 3 -13.63 -4.70 1.51
N GLN A 4 -12.98 -5.29 2.50
CA GLN A 4 -12.80 -4.64 3.81
C GLN A 4 -11.50 -3.83 3.82
N GLN A 5 -11.56 -2.56 4.20
CA GLN A 5 -10.37 -1.72 4.33
C GLN A 5 -9.56 -2.16 5.55
N LEU A 6 -8.26 -2.38 5.36
CA LEU A 6 -7.32 -2.68 6.44
C LEU A 6 -6.95 -1.42 7.22
N ASP A 7 -6.58 -1.62 8.49
CA ASP A 7 -6.06 -0.55 9.32
C ASP A 7 -4.64 -0.15 8.88
N ALA A 8 -4.49 1.11 8.51
CA ALA A 8 -3.26 1.65 7.97
C ALA A 8 -2.15 1.74 9.05
N GLU A 9 -2.52 1.88 10.33
CA GLU A 9 -1.56 1.89 11.44
C GLU A 9 -0.89 0.53 11.60
N ALA A 10 -1.69 -0.54 11.67
CA ALA A 10 -1.18 -1.92 11.74
C ALA A 10 -0.36 -2.31 10.49
N LEU A 11 -0.75 -1.81 9.32
CA LEU A 11 -0.02 -2.05 8.07
C LEU A 11 1.36 -1.37 8.09
N THR A 12 1.43 -0.16 8.65
CA THR A 12 2.69 0.60 8.75
C THR A 12 3.71 -0.15 9.61
N GLU A 13 3.31 -0.65 10.78
CA GLU A 13 4.21 -1.44 11.64
C GLU A 13 4.74 -2.70 10.93
N LYS A 14 3.87 -3.41 10.20
CA LYS A 14 4.28 -4.60 9.42
C LYS A 14 5.27 -4.25 8.31
N ILE A 15 5.07 -3.12 7.62
CA ILE A 15 5.96 -2.70 6.53
C ILE A 15 7.27 -2.16 7.07
N GLU A 16 7.28 -1.41 8.18
CA GLU A 16 8.52 -0.95 8.80
C GLU A 16 9.39 -2.10 9.31
N ALA A 17 8.75 -3.19 9.79
CA ALA A 17 9.46 -4.41 10.15
C ALA A 17 10.09 -5.13 8.95
N ALA A 18 9.46 -5.05 7.76
CA ALA A 18 9.92 -5.73 6.55
C ALA A 18 10.86 -4.87 5.67
N VAL A 19 10.60 -3.57 5.61
CA VAL A 19 11.26 -2.59 4.75
C VAL A 19 11.67 -1.38 5.59
N GLN A 20 12.95 -1.32 5.94
CA GLN A 20 13.48 -0.24 6.77
C GLN A 20 13.33 1.13 6.08
N GLY A 21 12.57 2.03 6.70
CA GLY A 21 12.37 3.41 6.24
C GLY A 21 11.61 3.52 4.91
N GLY A 22 10.79 2.53 4.56
CA GLY A 22 10.01 2.53 3.31
C GLY A 22 8.78 3.44 3.35
N THR A 23 8.26 3.71 4.55
CA THR A 23 6.97 4.38 4.78
C THR A 23 7.16 5.78 5.35
N LEU A 24 6.24 6.67 5.00
CA LEU A 24 6.11 8.02 5.54
C LEU A 24 5.08 8.08 6.68
N GLY A 25 4.20 7.07 6.75
CA GLY A 25 3.15 6.93 7.76
C GLY A 25 1.77 6.76 7.14
N PRO A 26 0.78 6.36 7.93
CA PRO A 26 -0.61 6.29 7.49
C PRO A 26 -1.25 7.68 7.55
N CYS A 27 -2.04 8.05 6.55
CA CYS A 27 -2.87 9.25 6.58
C CYS A 27 -4.19 8.97 5.85
N ASP A 28 -5.31 9.32 6.48
CA ASP A 28 -6.68 9.15 5.92
C ASP A 28 -6.98 7.73 5.37
N GLY A 29 -6.43 6.70 6.03
CA GLY A 29 -6.63 5.30 5.63
C GLY A 29 -5.82 4.89 4.39
N VAL A 30 -4.84 5.69 3.98
CA VAL A 30 -3.89 5.41 2.91
C VAL A 30 -2.48 5.31 3.48
N LEU A 31 -1.67 4.41 2.91
CA LEU A 31 -0.27 4.26 3.26
C LEU A 31 0.61 5.12 2.35
N TRP A 32 1.42 5.98 2.95
CA TRP A 32 2.40 6.78 2.22
C TRP A 32 3.76 6.08 2.17
N VAL A 33 4.35 6.04 0.97
CA VAL A 33 5.57 5.29 0.69
C VAL A 33 6.54 6.18 -0.07
N TRP A 34 7.84 6.05 0.24
CA TRP A 34 8.86 6.75 -0.52
C TRP A 34 8.96 6.23 -1.96
N PRO A 35 9.08 7.10 -2.99
CA PRO A 35 9.09 6.68 -4.39
C PRO A 35 10.15 5.63 -4.73
N ASN A 36 11.33 5.72 -4.13
CA ASN A 36 12.44 4.77 -4.32
C ASN A 36 12.21 3.40 -3.65
N LYS A 37 11.19 3.28 -2.80
CA LYS A 37 10.85 2.08 -2.03
C LYS A 37 9.55 1.40 -2.48
N VAL A 38 8.81 1.99 -3.42
CA VAL A 38 7.53 1.46 -3.93
C VAL A 38 7.63 0.01 -4.39
N ALA A 39 8.67 -0.35 -5.15
CA ALA A 39 8.84 -1.71 -5.65
C ALA A 39 9.08 -2.73 -4.53
N GLU A 40 9.84 -2.35 -3.50
CA GLU A 40 10.15 -3.18 -2.33
C GLU A 40 8.89 -3.38 -1.47
N VAL A 41 8.16 -2.30 -1.21
CA VAL A 41 6.89 -2.33 -0.45
C VAL A 41 5.82 -3.12 -1.21
N ALA A 42 5.62 -2.88 -2.49
CA ALA A 42 4.65 -3.63 -3.30
C ALA A 42 5.01 -5.13 -3.38
N GLY A 43 6.31 -5.45 -3.46
CA GLY A 43 6.81 -6.82 -3.39
C GLY A 43 6.47 -7.51 -2.07
N PHE A 44 6.65 -6.81 -0.95
CA PHE A 44 6.25 -7.29 0.37
C PHE A 44 4.73 -7.49 0.50
N LEU A 45 3.94 -6.47 0.13
CA LEU A 45 2.46 -6.52 0.17
C LEU A 45 1.89 -7.71 -0.61
N LYS A 46 2.53 -8.07 -1.72
CA LYS A 46 2.14 -9.23 -2.53
C LYS A 46 2.61 -10.56 -1.94
N SER A 47 3.80 -10.60 -1.34
CA SER A 47 4.46 -11.84 -0.91
C SER A 47 4.07 -12.29 0.50
N ASP A 48 3.63 -11.35 1.34
CA ASP A 48 3.19 -11.65 2.70
C ASP A 48 1.90 -12.51 2.67
N PRO A 49 1.88 -13.70 3.30
CA PRO A 49 0.72 -14.61 3.23
C PRO A 49 -0.52 -14.11 3.96
N ASP A 50 -0.37 -13.17 4.89
CA ASP A 50 -1.49 -12.57 5.60
C ASP A 50 -2.12 -11.46 4.76
N LEU A 51 -1.31 -10.68 4.05
CA LEU A 51 -1.75 -9.57 3.20
C LEU A 51 -2.17 -10.02 1.80
N ASP A 52 -1.37 -10.80 1.09
CA ASP A 52 -1.67 -11.40 -0.22
C ASP A 52 -2.34 -10.41 -1.20
N PHE A 53 -1.78 -9.21 -1.35
CA PHE A 53 -2.26 -8.20 -2.32
C PHE A 53 -1.91 -8.62 -3.74
N ASN A 54 -2.70 -9.55 -4.27
CA ASN A 54 -2.45 -10.22 -5.54
C ASN A 54 -3.12 -9.54 -6.75
N PHE A 55 -3.94 -8.52 -6.52
CA PHE A 55 -4.65 -7.80 -7.57
C PHE A 55 -4.36 -6.30 -7.53
N LEU A 56 -3.81 -5.77 -8.63
CA LEU A 56 -3.67 -4.34 -8.86
C LEU A 56 -4.91 -3.83 -9.58
N ASN A 57 -5.78 -3.12 -8.86
CA ASN A 57 -7.03 -2.58 -9.42
C ASN A 57 -6.75 -1.46 -10.42
N SER A 58 -5.93 -0.49 -10.01
CA SER A 58 -5.61 0.69 -10.79
C SER A 58 -4.37 1.39 -10.26
N ILE A 59 -3.73 2.16 -11.15
CA ILE A 59 -2.75 3.16 -10.80
C ILE A 59 -3.31 4.49 -11.31
N SER A 60 -3.49 5.45 -10.41
CA SER A 60 -3.91 6.81 -10.73
C SER A 60 -2.87 7.80 -10.25
N ALA A 61 -2.94 9.04 -10.74
CA ALA A 61 -2.09 10.11 -10.26
C ALA A 61 -2.90 11.39 -10.07
N VAL A 62 -2.51 12.18 -9.06
CA VAL A 62 -3.01 13.53 -8.84
C VAL A 62 -1.88 14.50 -9.15
N ASP A 63 -2.18 15.48 -9.99
CA ASP A 63 -1.23 16.52 -10.42
C ASP A 63 -1.42 17.76 -9.53
N TYR A 64 -0.43 18.02 -8.68
CA TYR A 64 -0.33 19.25 -7.90
C TYR A 64 0.71 20.19 -8.52
N ILE A 65 0.66 21.46 -8.14
CA ILE A 65 1.53 22.50 -8.70
C ILE A 65 3.02 22.17 -8.51
N ASP A 66 3.38 21.54 -7.41
CA ASP A 66 4.77 21.26 -6.99
C ASP A 66 5.18 19.79 -7.12
N HIS A 67 4.23 18.86 -7.23
CA HIS A 67 4.52 17.42 -7.31
C HIS A 67 3.37 16.59 -7.88
N PHE A 68 3.68 15.33 -8.22
CA PHE A 68 2.68 14.32 -8.53
C PHE A 68 2.54 13.34 -7.37
N GLU A 69 1.31 13.01 -7.00
CA GLU A 69 1.01 11.87 -6.15
C GLU A 69 0.59 10.69 -7.03
N VAL A 70 1.22 9.53 -6.84
CA VAL A 70 0.86 8.30 -7.55
C VAL A 70 0.20 7.35 -6.58
N VAL A 71 -1.06 7.00 -6.84
CA VAL A 71 -1.89 6.18 -5.97
C VAL A 71 -2.03 4.79 -6.58
N TYR A 72 -1.68 3.78 -5.79
CA TYR A 72 -1.81 2.36 -6.14
C TYR A 72 -3.00 1.79 -5.39
N HIS A 73 -4.00 1.30 -6.14
CA HIS A 73 -5.14 0.62 -5.55
C HIS A 73 -4.92 -0.90 -5.62
N LEU A 74 -4.68 -1.52 -4.48
CA LEU A 74 -4.41 -2.95 -4.36
C LEU A 74 -5.57 -3.65 -3.66
N THR A 75 -5.84 -4.89 -4.03
CA THR A 75 -6.81 -5.73 -3.34
C THR A 75 -6.27 -7.15 -3.22
N SER A 76 -6.51 -7.77 -2.08
CA SER A 76 -6.36 -9.21 -1.93
C SER A 76 -7.67 -9.89 -2.29
N LEU A 77 -7.69 -10.61 -3.41
CA LEU A 77 -8.89 -11.35 -3.81
C LEU A 77 -9.15 -12.58 -2.94
N ASN A 78 -8.09 -13.17 -2.38
CA ASN A 78 -8.21 -14.36 -1.53
C ASN A 78 -8.65 -14.01 -0.11
N LYS A 79 -8.16 -12.89 0.44
CA LYS A 79 -8.49 -12.43 1.79
C LYS A 79 -9.70 -11.50 1.81
N GLY A 80 -10.01 -10.85 0.69
CA GLY A 80 -11.15 -9.93 0.58
C GLY A 80 -10.92 -8.57 1.23
N HIS A 81 -9.68 -8.10 1.32
CA HIS A 81 -9.33 -6.80 1.90
C HIS A 81 -8.61 -5.86 0.93
N THR A 82 -8.65 -4.57 1.22
CA THR A 82 -8.03 -3.47 0.46
C THR A 82 -7.26 -2.52 1.34
#